data_AF-A0A1X6WP90-F1
#
_entry.id   AF-A0A1X6WP90-F1
#
_cell.length_a   1.000
_cell.length_b   1.000
_cell.length_c   1.000
_cell.angle_alpha   90.00
_cell.angle_beta   90.00
_cell.angle_gamma   90.00
#
_symmetry.space_group_name_H-M   'P 1'
#
loop_
_entity.id
_entity.type
_entity.pdbx_description
1 polymer ?
#
loop_
_entity_poly.entity_id
_entity_poly.type
_entity_poly.pdbx_seq_one_letter_code
_entity_poly.pdbx_strand_id
1 'polypeptide(L)' 'MNQESLKLIGLALVTLGIIFGVLGKLFVKTRLFIFRDSSMLKQFITGFILMIIGVVFLYLSGAI' A
#
# COMPACT_ATOMS: atom_id res chain seq x y z
N MET A 1 18.90 -8.63 10.52
CA MET A 1 17.82 -7.65 10.76
C MET A 1 17.00 -8.15 11.93
N ASN A 2 16.74 -7.34 12.95
CA ASN A 2 16.06 -7.80 14.16
C ASN A 2 14.56 -8.02 13.89
N GLN A 3 13.96 -8.98 14.61
CA GLN A 3 12.52 -9.29 14.52
C GLN A 3 11.64 -8.05 14.72
N GLU A 4 11.99 -7.18 15.67
CA GLU A 4 11.28 -5.91 15.91
C GLU A 4 11.38 -4.94 14.73
N SER A 5 12.55 -4.87 14.07
CA SER A 5 12.72 -4.04 12.88
C SER A 5 11.85 -4.53 11.72
N LEU A 6 11.73 -5.85 11.54
CA LEU A 6 10.85 -6.44 10.53
C LEU A 6 9.37 -6.12 10.81
N LYS A 7 8.94 -6.17 12.08
CA LYS A 7 7.58 -5.79 12.51
C LYS A 7 7.26 -4.34 12.15
N LEU A 8 8.15 -3.42 12.52
CA LEU A 8 7.96 -1.99 12.28
C LEU A 8 7.94 -1.67 10.78
N ILE A 9 8.83 -2.27 9.99
CA ILE A 9 8.87 -2.09 8.53
C ILE A 9 7.60 -2.65 7.89
N GLY A 10 7.20 -3.87 8.26
CA GLY A 10 5.98 -4.49 7.74
C GLY A 10 4.74 -3.67 8.05
N LEU A 11 4.62 -3.18 9.29
CA LEU A 11 3.50 -2.34 9.71
C LEU A 11 3.49 -1.01 8.96
N ALA A 12 4.63 -0.32 8.85
CA ALA A 12 4.75 0.93 8.08
C ALA A 12 4.36 0.75 6.61
N LEU A 13 4.78 -0.35 5.98
CA LEU A 13 4.45 -0.66 4.58
C LEU A 13 2.95 -0.95 4.39
N VAL A 14 2.32 -1.68 5.32
CA VAL A 14 0.86 -1.90 5.29
C VAL A 14 0.12 -0.57 5.42
N THR A 15 0.50 0.28 6.37
CA THR A 15 -0.16 1.59 6.58
C THR A 15 -0.02 2.48 5.35
N LEU A 16 1.17 2.54 4.75
CA LEU A 16 1.40 3.26 3.50
C LEU A 16 0.58 2.69 2.34
N GLY A 17 0.53 1.36 2.20
CA GLY A 17 -0.29 0.69 1.20
C GLY A 17 -1.78 1.03 1.32
N ILE A 18 -2.31 1.07 2.55
CA ILE A 18 -3.69 1.49 2.82
C ILE A 18 -3.90 2.96 2.43
N ILE A 19 -3.00 3.87 2.81
CA ILE A 19 -3.11 5.30 2.47
C ILE A 19 -3.14 5.46 0.94
N PHE A 20 -2.21 4.83 0.23
CA PHE A 20 -2.17 4.88 -1.23
C PHE A 20 -3.41 4.25 -1.89
N GLY A 21 -3.92 3.14 -1.34
CA GLY A 21 -5.15 2.49 -1.83
C GLY A 21 -6.40 3.34 -1.62
N VAL A 22 -6.55 3.98 -0.45
CA VAL A 22 -7.68 4.85 -0.13
C VAL A 22 -7.67 6.12 -0.97
N LEU A 23 -6.52 6.78 -1.07
CA LEU A 23 -6.35 7.96 -1.93
C LEU A 23 -6.60 7.61 -3.40
N GLY A 24 -6.00 6.51 -3.88
CA GLY A 24 -6.25 5.99 -5.22
C GLY A 24 -7.74 5.78 -5.48
N LYS A 25 -8.46 5.10 -4.58
CA LYS A 25 -9.90 4.84 -4.73
C LYS A 25 -10.74 6.12 -4.75
N LEU A 26 -10.44 7.08 -3.87
CA LEU A 26 -11.17 8.35 -3.78
C LEU A 26 -11.00 9.21 -5.05
N PHE A 27 -9.77 9.27 -5.57
CA PHE A 27 -9.45 10.14 -6.69
C PHE A 27 -9.52 9.46 -8.06
N VAL A 28 -9.52 8.12 -8.14
CA VAL A 28 -9.68 7.38 -9.41
C VAL A 28 -11.00 7.76 -10.08
N LYS A 29 -12.13 7.74 -9.37
CA LYS A 29 -13.43 8.06 -10.01
C LYS A 29 -13.45 9.49 -10.56
N THR A 30 -12.91 10.43 -9.81
CA THR A 30 -12.91 11.85 -10.18
C THR A 30 -11.92 12.16 -11.30
N ARG A 31 -10.71 11.60 -11.26
CA ARG A 31 -9.63 11.87 -12.23
C ARG A 31 -9.75 11.06 -13.51
N LEU A 32 -10.14 9.79 -13.42
CA LEU A 32 -10.27 8.92 -14.60
C LEU A 32 -11.43 9.36 -15.50
N PHE A 33 -12.49 9.91 -14.89
CA PHE A 33 -13.66 10.38 -15.60
C PHE A 33 -13.50 11.80 -16.16
N ILE A 34 -12.81 12.70 -15.43
CA ILE A 34 -12.66 14.11 -15.85
C ILE A 34 -11.40 14.32 -16.71
N PHE A 35 -10.29 13.64 -16.40
CA PHE A 35 -8.99 13.89 -17.02
C PHE A 35 -8.46 12.72 -17.84
N ARG A 36 -9.17 11.56 -17.86
CA ARG A 36 -8.70 10.31 -18.50
C ARG A 36 -7.32 9.86 -18.03
N ASP A 37 -6.87 10.35 -16.88
CA ASP A 37 -5.53 10.09 -16.38
C ASP A 37 -5.50 8.77 -15.61
N SER A 38 -4.62 7.86 -16.05
CA SER A 38 -4.42 6.54 -15.47
C SER A 38 -3.40 6.53 -14.32
N SER A 39 -2.76 7.67 -14.02
CA SER A 39 -1.79 7.82 -12.92
C SER A 39 -2.35 7.34 -11.57
N MET A 40 -3.62 7.62 -11.29
CA MET A 40 -4.30 7.21 -10.06
C MET A 40 -4.55 5.68 -9.98
N LEU A 41 -4.75 5.02 -11.13
CA LEU A 41 -4.84 3.57 -11.18
C LEU A 41 -3.49 2.93 -10.85
N LYS A 42 -2.39 3.52 -11.36
CA LYS A 42 -1.03 3.07 -11.01
C LYS A 42 -0.76 3.22 -9.52
N GLN A 43 -1.16 4.35 -8.93
CA GLN A 43 -1.01 4.59 -7.49
C GLN A 43 -1.81 3.60 -6.63
N PHE A 44 -3.01 3.22 -7.08
CA PHE A 44 -3.80 2.16 -6.43
C PHE A 44 -3.09 0.80 -6.48
N ILE A 45 -2.55 0.41 -7.65
CA ILE A 45 -1.80 -0.84 -7.83
C ILE A 45 -0.53 -0.83 -6.96
N THR A 46 0.20 0.29 -6.91
CA THR A 46 1.38 0.45 -6.05
C THR A 46 1.02 0.30 -4.57
N GLY A 47 -0.10 0.88 -4.13
CA GLY A 47 -0.60 0.70 -2.76
C GLY A 47 -0.90 -0.77 -2.43
N PHE A 48 -1.47 -1.52 -3.37
CA PHE A 48 -1.74 -2.94 -3.20
C PHE A 48 -0.46 -3.79 -3.09
N ILE A 49 0.54 -3.51 -3.93
CA ILE A 49 1.85 -4.16 -3.87
C ILE A 49 2.54 -3.89 -2.53
N LEU A 50 2.52 -2.64 -2.06
CA LEU A 50 3.08 -2.26 -0.75
C LEU A 50 2.40 -3.00 0.40
N MET A 51 1.08 -3.20 0.32
CA MET A 51 0.34 -3.98 1.31
C MET A 51 0.80 -5.44 1.34
N ILE A 52 0.93 -6.09 0.17
CA ILE A 52 1.39 -7.49 0.08
C ILE A 52 2.79 -7.62 0.69
N ILE A 53 3.70 -6.73 0.30
CA ILE A 53 5.08 -6.74 0.82
C ILE A 53 5.05 -6.53 2.33
N GLY A 54 4.30 -5.56 2.83
CA GLY A 54 4.17 -5.31 4.28
C GLY A 54 3.65 -6.50 5.06
N VAL A 55 2.63 -7.21 4.53
CA VAL A 55 2.10 -8.45 5.14
C VAL A 55 3.15 -9.57 5.15
N VAL A 56 3.93 -9.74 4.08
CA VAL A 56 5.03 -10.71 4.04
C VAL A 56 6.08 -10.39 5.12
N PHE A 57 6.43 -9.12 5.28
CA PHE A 57 7.35 -8.68 6.33
C PHE A 57 6.80 -8.95 7.74
N LEU A 58 5.50 -8.75 7.97
CA LEU A 58 4.84 -9.07 9.24
C LEU A 58 4.84 -10.57 9.53
N TYR A 59 4.60 -11.40 8.52
CA TYR A 59 4.65 -12.86 8.64
C TYR A 59 6.07 -13.36 8.96
N LEU A 60 7.08 -12.88 8.23
CA LEU A 60 8.48 -13.22 8.48
C LEU A 60 8.98 -12.77 9.87
N SER A 61 8.35 -11.74 10.42
CA SER A 61 8.65 -11.23 11.76
C SER A 61 7.97 -12.01 12.90
N GLY A 62 7.12 -13.00 12.57
CA GLY A 62 6.30 -13.72 13.54
C GLY A 62 5.32 -12.83 14.31
N ALA A 63 4.86 -11.72 13.71
CA ALA A 63 3.80 -10.89 14.28
C ALA A 63 2.40 -11.42 13.97
N ILE A 64 2.27 -12.17 12.89
CA ILE A 64 1.05 -12.78 12.35
C ILE A 64 1.45 -14.16 11.84
#